data_AF-A0A0C5JC07-F1
#
_entry.id   AF-A0A0C5JC07-F1
#
_cell.length_a   1.000
_cell.length_b   1.000
_cell.length_c   1.000
_cell.angle_alpha   90.00
_cell.angle_beta   90.00
_cell.angle_gamma   90.00
#
_symmetry.space_group_name_H-M   'P 1'
#
loop_
_entity.id
_entity.type
_entity.pdbx_description
1 polymer ?
#
loop_
_entity_poly.entity_id
_entity_poly.type
_entity_poly.pdbx_seq_one_letter_code
_entity_poly.pdbx_strand_id
1 'polypeptide(L)'
;MKKLPKQEYTTEFKELAVKRVKDGQSNGVVAKELGVSEQTLRNWVNAFDAGKLTGSGTKVVTPEQMEMSRIRAENARLKMEVAILKKATAYFAKDAL
;
A
#
# COMPACT_ATOMS: atom_id res chain seq x y z
N MET A 1 18.06 -26.70 7.60
CA MET A 1 17.28 -25.71 6.82
C MET A 1 17.49 -24.32 7.43
N LYS A 2 18.17 -23.40 6.74
CA LYS A 2 18.28 -22.00 7.19
C LYS A 2 16.92 -21.33 6.97
N LYS A 3 16.15 -21.10 8.03
CA LYS A 3 14.90 -20.33 7.96
C LYS A 3 15.26 -18.90 7.52
N LEU A 4 14.66 -18.40 6.44
CA LEU A 4 14.80 -17.00 6.08
C LEU A 4 14.29 -16.13 7.25
N PRO A 5 15.00 -15.04 7.59
CA PRO A 5 14.60 -14.17 8.69
C PRO A 5 13.21 -13.58 8.41
N LYS A 6 12.30 -13.74 9.37
CA LYS A 6 10.93 -13.23 9.30
C LYS A 6 11.00 -11.70 9.17
N GLN A 7 10.37 -11.14 8.14
CA GLN A 7 10.14 -9.69 8.09
C GLN A 7 9.07 -9.35 9.13
N GLU A 8 9.44 -8.51 10.08
CA GLU A 8 8.54 -7.98 11.09
C GLU A 8 8.25 -6.51 10.76
N TYR A 9 6.99 -6.11 10.91
CA TYR A 9 6.49 -4.77 10.58
C TYR A 9 5.98 -4.11 11.86
N THR A 10 6.20 -2.80 12.01
CA THR A 10 5.73 -2.06 13.18
C THR A 10 4.20 -2.04 13.24
N THR A 11 3.64 -1.82 14.42
CA THR A 11 2.19 -1.70 14.59
C THR A 11 1.65 -0.53 13.77
N GLU A 12 2.32 0.64 13.78
CA GLU A 12 1.84 1.81 13.03
C GLU A 12 1.81 1.54 11.52
N PHE A 13 2.82 0.84 10.99
CA PHE A 13 2.83 0.46 9.57
C PHE A 13 1.65 -0.43 9.20
N LYS A 14 1.34 -1.42 10.05
CA LYS A 14 0.19 -2.31 9.83
C LYS A 14 -1.12 -1.55 9.92
N GLU A 15 -1.27 -0.64 10.89
CA GLU A 15 -2.47 0.17 11.06
C GLU A 15 -2.73 1.08 9.84
N LEU A 16 -1.69 1.76 9.33
CA LEU A 16 -1.80 2.58 8.13
C LEU A 16 -2.20 1.75 6.90
N ALA A 17 -1.64 0.54 6.76
CA ALA A 17 -1.98 -0.37 5.68
C ALA A 17 -3.44 -0.84 5.77
N VAL A 18 -3.92 -1.18 6.96
CA VAL A 18 -5.31 -1.59 7.19
C VAL A 18 -6.27 -0.42 6.96
N LYS A 19 -5.92 0.79 7.41
CA LYS A 19 -6.75 1.98 7.20
C LYS A 19 -7.02 2.24 5.71
N ARG A 20 -6.00 2.14 4.87
CA ARG A 20 -6.15 2.25 3.40
C ARG A 20 -7.16 1.26 2.82
N VAL A 21 -7.15 0.01 3.31
CA VAL A 21 -8.12 -1.00 2.89
C VAL A 21 -9.53 -0.65 3.40
N LYS A 22 -9.66 -0.18 4.64
CA LYS A 22 -10.94 0.28 5.22
C LYS A 22 -11.50 1.51 4.50
N ASP A 23 -10.64 2.36 3.96
CA ASP A 23 -11.00 3.52 3.13
C ASP A 23 -11.43 3.11 1.70
N GLY A 24 -11.52 1.81 1.40
CA GLY A 24 -12.10 1.26 0.17
C GLY A 24 -11.07 0.80 -0.87
N GLN A 25 -9.77 0.87 -0.60
CA GLN A 25 -8.77 0.33 -1.51
C GLN A 25 -8.73 -1.21 -1.45
N SER A 26 -8.52 -1.87 -2.58
CA SER A 26 -8.39 -3.33 -2.61
C SER A 26 -7.11 -3.81 -1.90
N ASN A 27 -7.19 -4.97 -1.24
CA ASN A 27 -6.02 -5.60 -0.60
C ASN A 27 -4.86 -5.79 -1.59
N GLY A 28 -5.13 -6.27 -2.80
CA GLY A 28 -4.10 -6.49 -3.82
C GLY A 28 -3.36 -5.21 -4.21
N VAL A 29 -4.07 -4.08 -4.35
CA VAL A 29 -3.46 -2.78 -4.69
C VAL A 29 -2.57 -2.30 -3.55
N VAL A 30 -3.09 -2.25 -2.33
CA VAL A 30 -2.35 -1.77 -1.15
C VAL A 30 -1.14 -2.67 -0.87
N ALA A 31 -1.29 -3.98 -1.00
CA ALA A 31 -0.20 -4.93 -0.80
C ALA A 31 0.93 -4.74 -1.82
N LYS A 32 0.58 -4.53 -3.11
CA LYS A 32 1.55 -4.26 -4.17
C LYS A 32 2.29 -2.94 -3.96
N GLU A 33 1.60 -1.89 -3.52
CA GLU A 33 2.21 -0.59 -3.23
C GLU A 33 3.19 -0.66 -2.04
N LEU A 34 2.82 -1.40 -0.99
CA LEU A 34 3.62 -1.56 0.22
C LEU A 34 4.70 -2.65 0.10
N GLY A 35 4.74 -3.40 -1.00
CA GLY A 35 5.69 -4.48 -1.22
C GLY A 35 5.49 -5.67 -0.27
N VAL A 36 4.25 -5.91 0.17
CA VAL A 36 3.87 -7.04 1.02
C VAL A 36 2.99 -8.03 0.26
N SER A 37 2.88 -9.26 0.75
CA SER A 37 1.95 -10.20 0.14
C SER A 37 0.49 -9.80 0.44
N GLU A 38 -0.42 -10.02 -0.50
CA GLU A 38 -1.84 -9.75 -0.29
C GLU A 38 -2.40 -10.55 0.88
N GLN A 39 -1.96 -11.80 1.07
CA GLN A 39 -2.34 -12.62 2.21
C GLN A 39 -1.87 -12.01 3.54
N THR A 40 -0.68 -11.42 3.57
CA THR A 40 -0.15 -10.71 4.75
C THR A 40 -1.06 -9.53 5.11
N LEU A 41 -1.43 -8.72 4.13
CA LEU A 41 -2.31 -7.59 4.35
C LEU A 41 -3.70 -8.02 4.80
N ARG A 42 -4.27 -9.06 4.19
CA ARG A 42 -5.57 -9.64 4.58
C ARG A 42 -5.54 -10.15 6.02
N ASN A 43 -4.44 -10.75 6.45
CA ASN A 43 -4.24 -11.17 7.84
C ASN A 43 -4.21 -9.97 8.81
N TRP A 44 -3.63 -8.84 8.40
CA TRP A 44 -3.64 -7.62 9.22
C TRP A 44 -5.04 -7.02 9.34
N VAL A 45 -5.80 -6.97 8.24
CA VAL A 45 -7.19 -6.49 8.27
C VAL A 45 -8.03 -7.35 9.22
N ASN A 46 -7.92 -8.68 9.11
CA ASN A 46 -8.62 -9.61 10.01
C ASN A 46 -8.19 -9.45 11.48
N ALA A 47 -6.89 -9.24 11.73
CA ALA A 47 -6.37 -9.02 13.08
C ALA A 47 -6.85 -7.69 13.66
N PHE A 48 -6.94 -6.64 12.85
CA PHE A 48 -7.49 -5.34 13.24
C PHE A 48 -8.98 -5.45 13.60
N ASP A 49 -9.78 -6.12 12.77
CA ASP A 49 -11.21 -6.33 13.01
C ASP A 49 -11.47 -7.15 14.28
N ALA A 50 -10.54 -8.04 14.63
CA ALA A 50 -10.58 -8.82 15.86
C ALA A 50 -10.02 -8.08 17.09
N GLY A 51 -9.54 -6.83 16.97
CA GLY A 51 -8.87 -6.09 18.04
C GLY A 51 -7.53 -6.70 18.48
N LYS A 52 -6.92 -7.52 17.62
CA LYS A 52 -5.70 -8.31 17.88
C LYS A 52 -4.54 -7.91 16.97
N LEU A 53 -4.62 -6.74 16.32
CA LEU A 53 -3.51 -6.27 15.49
C LEU A 53 -2.32 -5.93 16.38
N THR A 54 -1.32 -6.80 16.40
CA THR A 54 -0.10 -6.59 17.17
C THR A 54 1.12 -6.51 16.24
N GLY A 55 2.04 -5.58 16.54
CA GLY A 55 3.41 -5.59 16.03
C GLY A 55 4.23 -6.57 16.85
N SER A 56 4.35 -7.83 16.39
CA SER A 56 5.34 -8.74 16.96
C SER A 56 6.73 -8.31 16.48
N GLY A 57 7.56 -7.82 17.40
CA GLY A 57 9.02 -7.81 17.31
C GLY A 57 9.62 -6.82 16.32
N THR A 58 10.63 -6.11 16.77
CA THR A 58 11.26 -5.02 16.05
C THR A 58 12.15 -5.55 14.94
N LYS A 59 11.70 -5.44 13.69
CA LYS A 59 12.61 -5.06 12.60
C LYS A 59 12.32 -3.60 12.31
N VAL A 60 13.27 -2.73 12.63
CA VAL A 60 13.22 -1.32 12.27
C VAL A 60 13.18 -1.28 10.74
N VAL A 61 12.00 -1.02 10.18
CA VAL A 61 11.89 -0.60 8.78
C VAL A 61 12.71 0.67 8.72
N THR A 62 13.81 0.64 7.97
CA THR A 62 14.72 1.79 7.98
C THR A 62 13.96 3.00 7.41
N PRO A 63 14.28 4.24 7.85
CA PRO A 63 13.65 5.44 7.31
C PRO A 63 13.64 5.47 5.77
N GLU A 64 14.69 4.92 5.14
CA GLU A 64 14.82 4.80 3.70
C GLU A 64 13.77 3.85 3.09
N GLN A 65 13.42 2.75 3.76
CA GLN A 65 12.40 1.81 3.29
C GLN A 65 10.98 2.39 3.44
N MET A 66 10.74 3.17 4.49
CA MET A 66 9.49 3.93 4.64
C MET A 66 9.38 5.01 3.56
N GLU A 67 10.44 5.77 3.34
CA GLU A 67 10.47 6.83 2.33
C GLU A 67 10.36 6.26 0.92
N MET A 68 11.02 5.14 0.63
CA MET A 68 10.87 4.41 -0.63
C MET A 68 9.41 3.99 -0.88
N SER A 69 8.72 3.54 0.17
CA SER A 69 7.30 3.16 0.09
C SER A 69 6.41 4.38 -0.13
N ARG A 70 6.69 5.50 0.56
CA ARG A 70 5.98 6.78 0.39
C ARG A 70 6.12 7.30 -1.04
N ILE A 71 7.35 7.36 -1.55
CA ILE A 71 7.65 7.82 -2.91
C ILE A 71 6.96 6.93 -3.95
N ARG A 72 6.96 5.61 -3.76
CA ARG A 72 6.28 4.69 -4.68
C ARG A 72 4.77 4.92 -4.72
N ALA A 73 4.14 5.13 -3.57
CA ALA A 73 2.71 5.43 -3.49
C ALA A 73 2.38 6.78 -4.16
N GLU A 74 3.18 7.81 -3.92
CA GLU A 74 3.02 9.13 -4.55
C GLU A 74 3.21 9.06 -6.07
N ASN A 75 4.21 8.32 -6.54
CA ASN A 75 4.42 8.08 -7.96
C ASN A 75 3.24 7.35 -8.63
N ALA A 76 2.66 6.37 -7.96
CA ALA A 76 1.47 5.66 -8.45
C ALA A 76 0.27 6.60 -8.58
N ARG A 77 0.04 7.45 -7.58
CA ARG A 77 -1.03 8.46 -7.59
C ARG A 77 -0.85 9.46 -8.75
N LEU A 78 0.35 10.01 -8.91
CA LEU A 78 0.66 10.95 -9.99
C LEU A 78 0.46 10.34 -11.37
N LYS A 79 0.85 9.07 -11.56
CA LYS A 79 0.61 8.35 -12.83
C LYS A 79 -0.87 8.19 -13.12
N MET A 80 -1.69 7.93 -12.10
CA MET A 80 -3.14 7.85 -12.25
C MET A 80 -3.73 9.21 -12.64
N GLU A 81 -3.34 10.29 -11.97
CA GLU A 81 -3.78 11.66 -12.30
C GLU A 81 -3.42 12.03 -13.75
N VAL A 82 -2.17 11.78 -14.16
CA VAL A 82 -1.72 12.00 -15.54
C VAL A 82 -2.54 11.19 -16.55
N ALA A 83 -2.86 9.94 -16.23
CA ALA A 83 -3.68 9.10 -17.10
C ALA A 83 -5.11 9.65 -17.25
N ILE A 84 -5.71 10.18 -16.17
CA ILE A 84 -7.02 10.82 -16.21
C ILE A 84 -6.97 12.10 -17.07
N LEU A 85 -5.98 12.96 -16.84
CA LEU A 85 -5.81 14.19 -17.62
C LEU A 85 -5.62 13.90 -19.11
N LYS A 86 -4.79 12.91 -19.46
CA LYS A 86 -4.61 12.49 -20.86
C LYS A 86 -5.89 11.98 -21.50
N LYS A 87 -6.74 11.26 -20.74
CA LYS A 87 -8.05 10.82 -21.24
C LYS A 87 -8.98 12.01 -21.47
N ALA A 88 -9.00 12.98 -20.54
CA ALA A 88 -9.81 14.18 -20.66
C ALA A 88 -9.38 15.03 -21.86
N THR A 89 -8.08 15.29 -22.03
CA THR A 89 -7.57 16.05 -23.18
C THR A 89 -7.86 15.36 -24.51
N ALA A 90 -7.73 14.02 -24.57
CA ALA A 90 -8.08 13.25 -25.75
C ALA A 90 -9.58 13.28 -26.06
N TYR A 91 -10.44 13.34 -25.05
CA TYR A 91 -11.88 13.51 -25.23
C TYR A 91 -12.21 14.89 -25.82
N PHE A 92 -11.70 15.97 -25.21
CA PHE A 92 -11.96 17.33 -25.69
C PHE A 92 -11.37 17.60 -27.08
N ALA A 93 -10.20 17.03 -27.41
CA ALA A 93 -9.61 17.16 -28.74
C ALA A 93 -10.43 16.46 -29.84
N LYS A 94 -11.26 15.46 -29.49
CA LYS A 94 -12.17 14.80 -30.45
C LYS A 94 -13.46 15.59 -30.69
N ASP A 95 -13.96 16.32 -29.70
CA ASP A 95 -15.15 17.18 -29.83
C ASP A 95 -14.88 18.49 -30.59
N ALA A 96 -13.61 18.89 -30.75
CA ALA A 96 -13.20 20.11 -31.44
C ALA A 96 -12.90 19.93 -32.94
N LEU A 97 -13.11 18.74 -33.50
CA LEU A 97 -12.96 18.37 -34.91
C LEU A 97 -14.33 18.10 -35.53
#